data_AF-A0A961EW38-F1
#
_entry.id   AF-A0A961EW38-F1
#
_cell.length_a   1.000
_cell.length_b   1.000
_cell.length_c   1.000
_cell.angle_alpha   90.00
_cell.angle_beta   90.00
_cell.angle_gamma   90.00
#
_symmetry.space_group_name_H-M   'P 1'
#
loop_
_entity.id
_entity.type
_entity.pdbx_description
1 polymer ?
#
loop_
_entity_poly.entity_id
_entity_poly.type
_entity_poly.pdbx_seq_one_letter_code
_entity_poly.pdbx_strand_id
1 'polypeptide(L)'
;MSVGGKQYKRIPFRFPILLYLIVLPLLGFGSLQSEQPNSATDDAKSVESTIGTVHVFDGQALLLRSAQVDLKKGRHRLAFTDLPQKLLDPTARLRLPSNSQLRLLDLRVETVVEKQYRTDDARKAEEELKAAEQELREVTALYLAQVEQRKSVSGIDLKGEKEDRPIIAFERWKSIFGFVDSSLTEINARINNLLGRIDQARRRLEIALTVAERFKSQQETERKSVIVEVEAPADGRYDLALEYGVADAGWYPH
;
A
#
# COMPACT_ATOMS: atom_id res chain seq x y z
N MET A 1 1.26 -37.56 -33.89
CA MET A 1 1.65 -36.46 -32.98
C MET A 1 1.40 -35.14 -33.71
N SER A 2 0.35 -34.41 -33.34
CA SER A 2 0.03 -33.10 -33.90
C SER A 2 -0.11 -32.14 -32.74
N VAL A 3 0.77 -31.15 -32.68
CA VAL A 3 0.85 -30.12 -31.64
C VAL A 3 0.68 -28.77 -32.30
N GLY A 4 -0.22 -27.97 -31.74
CA GLY A 4 0.02 -26.54 -31.57
C GLY A 4 -0.65 -25.61 -32.59
N GLY A 5 -1.63 -24.84 -32.12
CA GLY A 5 -2.13 -23.68 -32.86
C GLY A 5 -3.31 -22.98 -32.21
N LYS A 6 -3.19 -22.51 -30.96
CA LYS A 6 -4.16 -21.55 -30.39
C LYS A 6 -3.74 -20.12 -30.76
N GLN A 7 -4.49 -19.54 -31.68
CA GLN A 7 -4.43 -18.14 -32.09
C GLN A 7 -5.04 -17.24 -30.99
N TYR A 8 -4.27 -16.33 -30.41
CA TYR A 8 -4.79 -15.28 -29.53
C TYR A 8 -5.08 -14.02 -30.34
N LYS A 9 -6.37 -13.69 -30.45
CA LYS A 9 -6.89 -12.49 -31.13
C LYS A 9 -6.74 -11.29 -30.19
N ARG A 10 -5.92 -10.31 -30.58
CA ARG A 10 -5.72 -9.03 -29.87
C ARG A 10 -6.95 -8.12 -30.02
N ILE A 11 -7.40 -7.53 -28.91
CA ILE A 11 -8.43 -6.49 -28.87
C ILE A 11 -7.71 -5.12 -28.83
N PRO A 12 -8.06 -4.15 -29.70
CA PRO A 12 -7.47 -2.81 -29.64
C PRO A 12 -8.26 -1.88 -28.71
N PHE A 13 -7.61 -1.37 -27.67
CA PHE A 13 -8.12 -0.23 -26.88
C PHE A 13 -7.73 1.08 -27.58
N ARG A 14 -8.75 1.82 -28.06
CA ARG A 14 -8.65 3.21 -28.51
C ARG A 14 -9.03 4.11 -27.35
N PHE A 15 -8.13 5.00 -26.93
CA PHE A 15 -8.46 6.17 -26.11
C PHE A 15 -8.67 7.38 -27.03
N PRO A 16 -9.80 8.11 -26.96
CA PRO A 16 -9.86 9.47 -27.46
C PRO A 16 -9.51 10.45 -26.34
N ILE A 17 -8.61 11.36 -26.68
CA ILE A 17 -8.33 12.62 -25.99
C ILE A 17 -9.56 13.51 -26.12
N LEU A 18 -10.08 14.04 -25.00
CA LEU A 18 -10.95 15.21 -25.05
C LEU A 18 -10.54 16.24 -23.98
N LEU A 19 -10.00 17.33 -24.50
CA LEU A 19 -9.79 18.62 -23.85
C LEU A 19 -11.15 19.17 -23.36
N TYR A 20 -11.26 19.55 -22.09
CA TYR A 20 -12.41 20.35 -21.63
C TYR A 20 -11.94 21.61 -20.91
N LEU A 21 -12.30 22.74 -21.52
CA LEU A 21 -12.21 24.10 -21.05
C LEU A 21 -13.05 24.27 -19.76
N ILE A 22 -12.42 24.84 -18.72
CA ILE A 22 -13.11 25.23 -17.49
C ILE A 22 -13.83 26.56 -17.75
N VAL A 23 -15.16 26.52 -17.77
CA VAL A 23 -16.03 27.68 -17.60
C VAL A 23 -16.63 27.59 -16.20
N LEU A 24 -16.32 28.58 -15.37
CA LEU A 24 -16.91 28.81 -14.05
C LEU A 24 -18.34 29.33 -14.18
N PRO A 25 -19.29 28.79 -13.38
CA PRO A 25 -20.36 29.62 -12.86
C PRO A 25 -20.33 29.63 -11.33
N LEU A 26 -20.25 30.84 -10.78
CA LEU A 26 -20.79 31.21 -9.47
C LEU A 26 -22.28 30.87 -9.45
N LEU A 27 -22.75 30.06 -8.50
CA LEU A 27 -24.08 30.14 -7.86
C LEU A 27 -24.25 29.02 -6.84
N GLY A 28 -24.70 29.41 -5.64
CA GLY A 28 -25.45 28.52 -4.73
C GLY A 28 -24.62 27.79 -3.68
N PHE A 29 -24.37 28.45 -2.55
CA PHE A 29 -24.14 27.78 -1.26
C PHE A 29 -25.41 27.00 -0.89
N GLY A 30 -25.51 25.77 -1.38
CA GLY A 30 -26.42 24.74 -0.88
C GLY A 30 -25.62 23.80 0.00
N SER A 31 -25.99 23.73 1.27
CA SER A 31 -25.39 22.91 2.31
C SER A 31 -25.25 21.45 1.85
N LEU A 32 -24.06 21.06 1.41
CA LEU A 32 -23.72 19.66 1.21
C LEU A 32 -23.47 19.04 2.58
N GLN A 33 -24.55 18.48 3.12
CA GLN A 33 -24.54 17.48 4.18
C GLN A 33 -23.45 16.47 3.84
N SER A 34 -22.43 16.36 4.70
CA SER A 34 -21.46 15.27 4.63
C SER A 34 -22.21 13.95 4.76
N GLU A 35 -22.37 13.24 3.65
CA GLU A 35 -22.83 11.86 3.64
C GLU A 35 -21.70 11.01 4.23
N GLN A 36 -21.74 10.89 5.55
CA GLN A 36 -20.91 9.95 6.31
C GLN A 36 -21.17 8.55 5.74
N PRO A 37 -20.14 7.73 5.50
CA PRO A 37 -20.36 6.34 5.16
C PRO A 37 -21.08 5.70 6.36
N ASN A 38 -22.27 5.14 6.10
CA ASN A 38 -23.02 4.31 7.04
C ASN A 38 -22.13 3.13 7.50
N SER A 39 -21.34 3.33 8.55
CA SER A 39 -21.01 2.27 9.48
C SER A 39 -22.24 2.11 10.36
N ALA A 40 -23.01 1.05 10.14
CA ALA A 40 -23.99 0.58 11.10
C ALA A 40 -23.26 0.08 12.36
N THR A 41 -22.64 0.99 13.10
CA THR A 41 -22.19 0.80 14.46
C THR A 41 -23.36 1.21 15.32
N ASP A 42 -24.29 0.27 15.50
CA ASP A 42 -25.38 0.37 16.46
C ASP A 42 -24.79 0.75 17.84
N ASP A 43 -25.24 1.90 18.35
CA ASP A 43 -24.58 2.84 19.30
C ASP A 43 -23.98 2.17 20.57
N ALA A 44 -22.84 1.52 20.44
CA ALA A 44 -22.13 0.91 21.57
C ALA A 44 -21.35 1.98 22.35
N LYS A 45 -21.56 2.06 23.67
CA LYS A 45 -20.81 2.97 24.54
C LYS A 45 -19.39 2.43 24.74
N SER A 46 -18.37 3.20 24.32
CA SER A 46 -16.96 2.85 24.56
C SER A 46 -16.65 2.78 26.05
N VAL A 47 -15.90 1.76 26.47
CA VAL A 47 -15.52 1.51 27.86
C VAL A 47 -14.01 1.69 28.03
N GLU A 48 -13.63 2.63 28.88
CA GLU A 48 -12.25 2.77 29.33
C GLU A 48 -11.90 1.62 30.27
N SER A 49 -10.87 0.85 29.91
CA SER A 49 -10.46 -0.35 30.65
C SER A 49 -8.95 -0.45 30.77
N THR A 50 -8.49 -0.90 31.93
CA THR A 50 -7.05 -1.02 32.26
C THR A 50 -6.66 -2.48 32.42
N ILE A 51 -5.47 -2.86 31.94
CA ILE A 51 -4.92 -4.21 32.14
C ILE A 51 -4.49 -4.34 33.61
N GLY A 52 -5.14 -5.24 34.34
CA GLY A 52 -4.83 -5.52 35.75
C GLY A 52 -3.87 -6.70 35.92
N THR A 53 -4.10 -7.77 35.17
CA THR A 53 -3.35 -9.03 35.33
C THR A 53 -2.94 -9.59 33.97
N VAL A 54 -1.71 -10.11 33.90
CA VAL A 54 -1.18 -10.81 32.73
C VAL A 54 -0.60 -12.15 33.19
N HIS A 55 -1.12 -13.23 32.63
CA HIS A 55 -0.58 -14.58 32.79
C HIS A 55 0.08 -15.00 31.49
N VAL A 56 1.41 -15.18 31.49
CA VAL A 56 2.16 -15.58 30.31
C VAL A 56 2.38 -17.08 30.31
N PHE A 57 2.12 -17.70 29.16
CA PHE A 57 2.37 -19.09 28.81
C PHE A 57 3.33 -19.15 27.62
N ASP A 58 3.79 -20.34 27.26
CA ASP A 58 4.62 -20.51 26.07
C ASP A 58 3.81 -20.17 24.80
N GLY A 59 4.22 -19.11 24.11
CA GLY A 59 3.58 -18.61 22.88
C GLY A 59 2.23 -17.91 23.07
N GLN A 60 1.72 -17.73 24.31
CA GLN A 60 0.42 -17.11 24.57
C GLN A 60 0.40 -16.33 25.88
N ALA A 61 -0.40 -15.27 25.96
CA ALA A 61 -0.66 -14.57 27.22
C ALA A 61 -2.16 -14.42 27.43
N LEU A 62 -2.63 -14.68 28.65
CA LEU A 62 -3.99 -14.42 29.09
C LEU A 62 -4.00 -13.11 29.87
N LEU A 63 -4.76 -12.13 29.38
CA LEU A 63 -4.88 -10.80 29.96
C LEU A 63 -6.25 -10.63 30.62
N LEU A 64 -6.27 -9.92 31.73
CA LEU A 64 -7.49 -9.49 32.41
C LEU A 64 -7.52 -7.95 32.44
N ARG A 65 -8.46 -7.36 31.69
CA ARG A 65 -8.76 -5.92 31.73
C ARG A 65 -9.94 -5.68 32.65
N SER A 66 -9.86 -4.69 33.53
CA SER A 66 -10.97 -4.26 34.38
C SER A 66 -11.48 -2.88 33.97
N ALA A 67 -12.77 -2.67 34.09
CA ALA A 67 -13.44 -1.41 33.84
C ALA A 67 -14.55 -1.18 34.87
N GLN A 68 -14.80 0.09 35.19
CA GLN A 68 -15.91 0.50 36.04
C GLN A 68 -16.82 1.40 35.21
N VAL A 69 -18.10 1.03 35.10
CA VAL A 69 -19.06 1.73 34.23
C VAL A 69 -20.32 2.07 35.01
N ASP A 70 -20.74 3.32 34.90
CA ASP A 70 -22.03 3.78 35.40
C ASP A 70 -23.13 3.47 34.36
N LEU A 71 -24.07 2.61 34.74
CA LEU A 71 -25.17 2.12 33.91
C LEU A 71 -26.51 2.48 34.53
N LYS A 72 -27.47 2.86 33.69
CA LYS A 72 -28.88 2.97 34.09
C LYS A 72 -29.54 1.60 34.06
N LYS A 73 -30.70 1.44 34.68
CA LYS A 73 -31.52 0.24 34.53
C LYS A 73 -31.88 0.02 33.06
N GLY A 74 -31.73 -1.21 32.58
CA GLY A 74 -32.05 -1.61 31.22
C GLY A 74 -30.87 -2.26 30.48
N ARG A 75 -31.00 -2.36 29.16
CA ARG A 75 -29.98 -2.97 28.29
C ARG A 75 -28.98 -1.93 27.82
N HIS A 76 -27.71 -2.32 27.80
CA HIS A 76 -26.60 -1.51 27.33
C HIS A 76 -25.71 -2.33 26.44
N ARG A 77 -25.24 -1.72 25.36
CA ARG A 77 -24.16 -2.24 24.55
C ARG A 77 -22.87 -1.49 24.89
N LEU A 78 -21.84 -2.24 25.24
CA LEU A 78 -20.55 -1.72 25.69
C LEU A 78 -19.45 -2.22 24.77
N ALA A 79 -18.52 -1.35 24.40
CA ALA A 79 -17.39 -1.68 23.52
C ALA A 79 -16.07 -1.56 24.27
N PHE A 80 -15.34 -2.68 24.39
CA PHE A 80 -13.93 -2.70 24.78
C PHE A 80 -13.09 -2.53 23.53
N THR A 81 -12.53 -1.33 23.34
CA THR A 81 -11.73 -0.97 22.16
C THR A 81 -10.24 -1.16 22.43
N ASP A 82 -9.44 -0.98 21.36
CA ASP A 82 -7.99 -1.06 21.41
C ASP A 82 -7.47 -2.40 21.95
N LEU A 83 -7.99 -3.50 21.40
CA LEU A 83 -7.49 -4.84 21.69
C LEU A 83 -6.48 -5.27 20.60
N PRO A 84 -5.46 -6.06 20.96
CA PRO A 84 -4.44 -6.51 20.00
C PRO A 84 -5.05 -7.31 18.85
N GLN A 85 -4.49 -7.16 17.64
CA GLN A 85 -4.84 -7.98 16.46
C GLN A 85 -4.78 -9.47 16.77
N LYS A 86 -3.71 -9.88 17.47
CA LYS A 86 -3.42 -11.27 17.84
C LYS A 86 -4.31 -11.79 18.98
N LEU A 87 -5.37 -11.08 19.35
CA LEU A 87 -6.38 -11.59 20.28
C LEU A 87 -7.00 -12.87 19.70
N LEU A 88 -7.06 -13.89 20.56
CA LEU A 88 -7.67 -15.18 20.29
C LEU A 88 -9.16 -15.11 20.57
N ASP A 89 -9.98 -14.89 19.54
CA ASP A 89 -11.43 -14.73 19.65
C ASP A 89 -12.14 -15.76 20.56
N PRO A 90 -11.84 -17.08 20.49
CA PRO A 90 -12.54 -18.07 21.34
C PRO A 90 -12.21 -17.96 22.84
N THR A 91 -11.21 -17.17 23.22
CA THR A 91 -10.82 -16.97 24.62
C THR A 91 -11.45 -15.75 25.26
N ALA A 92 -12.09 -14.87 24.48
CA ALA A 92 -12.72 -13.66 24.99
C ALA A 92 -13.92 -14.01 25.89
N ARG A 93 -13.86 -13.58 27.15
CA ARG A 93 -14.89 -13.84 28.17
C ARG A 93 -15.09 -12.61 29.04
N LEU A 94 -16.35 -12.27 29.32
CA LEU A 94 -16.67 -11.26 30.32
C LEU A 94 -16.82 -11.93 31.70
N ARG A 95 -15.99 -11.51 32.64
CA ARG A 95 -16.09 -11.83 34.06
C ARG A 95 -16.87 -10.74 34.78
N LEU A 96 -17.96 -11.17 35.39
CA LEU A 96 -18.79 -10.36 36.26
C LEU A 96 -18.49 -10.75 37.72
N PRO A 97 -18.22 -9.79 38.61
CA PRO A 97 -18.10 -10.07 40.05
C PRO A 97 -19.35 -10.80 40.54
N SER A 98 -19.19 -11.77 41.45
CA SER A 98 -20.30 -12.62 41.94
C SER A 98 -21.42 -11.83 42.65
N ASN A 99 -21.17 -10.59 43.05
CA ASN A 99 -22.13 -9.68 43.66
C ASN A 99 -22.77 -8.70 42.65
N SER A 100 -22.36 -8.72 41.38
CA SER A 100 -22.97 -7.90 40.35
C SER A 100 -24.28 -8.54 39.91
N GLN A 101 -25.39 -7.81 40.04
CA GLN A 101 -26.70 -8.27 39.55
C GLN A 101 -26.82 -8.14 38.02
N LEU A 102 -25.72 -7.87 37.33
CA LEU A 102 -25.66 -7.71 35.88
C LEU A 102 -25.87 -9.05 35.18
N ARG A 103 -26.57 -9.01 34.04
CA ARG A 103 -26.73 -10.16 33.16
C ARG A 103 -26.02 -9.90 31.85
N LEU A 104 -25.18 -10.84 31.42
CA LEU A 104 -24.61 -10.85 30.08
C LEU A 104 -25.64 -11.43 29.11
N LEU A 105 -25.92 -10.72 28.03
CA LEU A 105 -26.85 -11.12 26.98
C LEU A 105 -26.11 -11.67 25.76
N ASP A 106 -25.10 -10.93 25.27
CA ASP A 106 -24.28 -11.32 24.12
C ASP A 106 -22.84 -10.83 24.30
N LEU A 107 -21.91 -11.53 23.65
CA LEU A 107 -20.51 -11.14 23.52
C LEU A 107 -20.04 -11.45 22.11
N ARG A 108 -19.54 -10.42 21.42
CA ARG A 108 -19.01 -10.54 20.07
C ARG A 108 -17.65 -9.87 19.96
N VAL A 109 -16.74 -10.53 19.26
CA VAL A 109 -15.46 -9.95 18.87
C VAL A 109 -15.60 -9.39 17.47
N GLU A 110 -15.26 -8.12 17.29
CA GLU A 110 -15.26 -7.44 16.00
C GLU A 110 -13.83 -7.02 15.65
N THR A 111 -13.47 -7.13 14.37
CA THR A 111 -12.19 -6.63 13.88
C THR A 111 -12.42 -5.26 13.26
N VAL A 112 -11.72 -4.26 13.80
CA VAL A 112 -11.73 -2.89 13.32
C VAL A 112 -10.40 -2.65 12.60
N VAL A 113 -10.47 -2.48 11.29
CA VAL A 113 -9.30 -2.08 10.49
C VAL A 113 -9.16 -0.57 10.62
N GLU A 114 -8.31 -0.12 11.54
CA GLU A 114 -7.99 1.29 11.68
C GLU A 114 -6.98 1.66 10.58
N LYS A 115 -7.46 2.26 9.49
CA LYS A 115 -6.57 2.83 8.46
C LYS A 115 -5.84 4.01 9.08
N GLN A 116 -4.61 3.79 9.52
CA GLN A 116 -3.77 4.87 10.01
C GLN A 116 -3.47 5.79 8.81
N TYR A 117 -4.10 6.96 8.79
CA TYR A 117 -3.93 7.94 7.73
C TYR A 117 -2.45 8.30 7.58
N ARG A 118 -2.02 8.39 6.31
CA ARG A 118 -0.66 8.68 5.81
C ARG A 118 0.13 9.56 6.78
N THR A 119 1.08 8.96 7.52
CA THR A 119 2.15 9.74 8.14
C THR A 119 2.89 10.50 7.05
N ASP A 120 3.44 11.69 7.35
CA ASP A 120 4.23 12.44 6.37
C ASP A 120 5.36 11.60 5.77
N ASP A 121 5.88 10.64 6.53
CA ASP A 121 6.90 9.69 6.09
C ASP A 121 6.38 8.66 5.07
N ALA A 122 5.15 8.17 5.24
CA ALA A 122 4.51 7.30 4.24
C ALA A 122 4.26 8.05 2.92
N ARG A 123 3.84 9.32 3.00
CA ARG A 123 3.67 10.18 1.83
C ARG A 123 5.00 10.43 1.12
N LYS A 124 6.07 10.72 1.86
CA LYS A 124 7.43 10.87 1.30
C LYS A 124 7.90 9.57 0.64
N ALA A 125 7.68 8.42 1.26
CA ALA A 125 8.05 7.12 0.69
C ALA A 125 7.32 6.84 -0.64
N GLU A 126 6.03 7.16 -0.75
CA GLU A 126 5.28 7.05 -2.00
C GLU A 126 5.78 8.04 -3.08
N GLU A 127 6.11 9.29 -2.69
CA GLU A 127 6.68 10.29 -3.59
C GLU A 127 8.06 9.84 -4.12
N GLU A 128 8.92 9.29 -3.25
CA GLU A 128 10.22 8.72 -3.63
C GLU A 128 10.09 7.52 -4.56
N LEU A 129 9.13 6.61 -4.30
CA LEU A 129 8.84 5.49 -5.19
C LEU A 129 8.47 5.97 -6.59
N LYS A 130 7.55 6.93 -6.68
CA LYS A 130 7.12 7.51 -7.96
C LYS A 130 8.28 8.20 -8.70
N ALA A 131 9.14 8.90 -7.96
CA ALA A 131 10.33 9.54 -8.53
C ALA A 131 11.33 8.50 -9.07
N ALA A 132 11.59 7.42 -8.32
CA ALA A 132 12.50 6.35 -8.74
C ALA A 132 11.98 5.60 -9.97
N GLU A 133 10.68 5.34 -10.05
CA GLU A 133 10.07 4.78 -11.26
C GLU A 133 10.21 5.69 -12.47
N GLN A 134 10.00 7.00 -12.27
CA GLN A 134 10.14 7.98 -13.34
C GLN A 134 11.58 8.05 -13.85
N GLU A 135 12.57 8.10 -12.95
CA GLU A 135 13.98 8.07 -13.30
C GLU A 135 14.32 6.82 -14.14
N LEU A 136 13.87 5.64 -13.72
CA LEU A 136 14.10 4.40 -14.46
C LEU A 136 13.48 4.45 -15.85
N ARG A 137 12.24 4.95 -15.98
CA ARG A 137 11.56 5.11 -17.28
C ARG A 137 12.33 6.05 -18.20
N GLU A 138 12.74 7.20 -17.70
CA GLU A 138 13.45 8.22 -18.48
C GLU A 138 14.80 7.73 -18.98
N VAL A 139 15.63 7.14 -18.11
CA VAL A 139 16.94 6.62 -18.50
C VAL A 139 16.80 5.44 -19.47
N THR A 140 15.80 4.57 -19.27
CA THR A 140 15.53 3.46 -20.21
C THR A 140 15.09 3.98 -21.57
N ALA A 141 14.27 5.02 -21.63
CA ALA A 141 13.86 5.64 -22.89
C ALA A 141 15.04 6.25 -23.65
N LEU A 142 15.94 6.94 -22.94
CA LEU A 142 17.18 7.48 -23.53
C LEU A 142 18.09 6.37 -24.06
N TYR A 143 18.22 5.27 -23.33
CA TYR A 143 18.98 4.09 -23.78
C TYR A 143 18.41 3.54 -25.09
N LEU A 144 17.10 3.33 -25.17
CA LEU A 144 16.44 2.81 -26.38
C LEU A 144 16.63 3.76 -27.57
N ALA A 145 16.56 5.08 -27.35
CA ALA A 145 16.84 6.06 -28.39
C ALA A 145 18.28 5.98 -28.92
N GLN A 146 19.27 5.79 -28.04
CA GLN A 146 20.67 5.60 -28.46
C GLN A 146 20.90 4.29 -29.20
N VAL A 147 20.23 3.20 -28.79
CA VAL A 147 20.27 1.92 -29.50
C VAL A 147 19.70 2.06 -30.91
N GLU A 148 18.61 2.80 -31.08
CA GLU A 148 18.01 3.02 -32.39
C GLU A 148 18.90 3.91 -33.27
N GLN A 149 19.46 4.99 -32.71
CA GLN A 149 20.44 5.83 -33.41
C GLN A 149 21.67 5.02 -33.88
N ARG A 150 22.19 4.12 -33.04
CA ARG A 150 23.28 3.21 -33.40
C ARG A 150 22.93 2.37 -34.62
N LYS A 151 21.73 1.78 -34.64
CA LYS A 151 21.25 0.99 -35.78
C LYS A 151 21.21 1.83 -37.05
N SER A 152 20.67 3.04 -37.00
CA SER A 152 20.61 3.94 -38.16
C SER A 152 22.00 4.27 -38.70
N VAL A 153 22.97 4.58 -37.83
CA VAL A 153 24.36 4.85 -38.24
C VAL A 153 25.03 3.61 -38.82
N SER A 154 24.81 2.43 -38.23
CA SER A 154 25.37 1.16 -38.74
C SER A 154 24.72 0.68 -40.04
N GLY A 155 23.50 1.15 -40.34
CA GLY A 155 22.73 0.78 -41.51
C GLY A 155 22.92 1.70 -42.72
N ILE A 156 23.86 2.66 -42.66
CA ILE A 156 24.20 3.51 -43.80
C ILE A 156 24.76 2.61 -44.92
N ASP A 157 23.92 2.31 -45.91
CA ASP A 157 24.31 1.53 -47.08
C ASP A 157 25.14 2.43 -48.02
N LEU A 158 26.39 2.02 -48.23
CA LEU A 158 27.35 2.73 -49.06
C LEU A 158 27.24 2.31 -50.54
N LYS A 159 26.30 1.43 -50.87
CA LYS A 159 25.99 1.04 -52.25
C LYS A 159 25.06 2.09 -52.86
N GLY A 160 25.61 3.01 -53.64
CA GLY A 160 24.82 3.91 -54.48
C GLY A 160 23.88 3.13 -55.41
N GLU A 161 22.68 3.68 -55.67
CA GLU A 161 21.77 3.22 -56.73
C GLU A 161 22.54 3.03 -58.05
N LYS A 162 22.16 2.01 -58.82
CA LYS A 162 22.95 1.47 -59.93
C LYS A 162 23.05 2.37 -61.18
N GLU A 163 22.69 3.64 -61.09
CA GLU A 163 22.80 4.61 -62.18
C GLU A 163 23.59 5.83 -61.69
N ASP A 164 24.69 6.13 -62.36
CA ASP A 164 25.69 7.16 -62.04
C ASP A 164 26.45 6.99 -60.71
N ARG A 165 27.53 6.19 -60.75
CA ARG A 165 28.61 6.31 -59.75
C ARG A 165 29.59 7.39 -60.23
N PRO A 166 29.53 8.64 -59.72
CA PRO A 166 30.73 9.47 -59.77
C PRO A 166 31.84 8.70 -59.06
N ILE A 167 33.06 8.72 -59.60
CA ILE A 167 34.23 8.18 -58.91
C ILE A 167 34.37 8.96 -57.61
N ILE A 168 33.83 8.43 -56.52
CA ILE A 168 33.93 9.05 -55.21
C ILE A 168 35.42 9.03 -54.87
N ALA A 169 36.02 10.23 -54.75
CA ALA A 169 37.42 10.38 -54.38
C ALA A 169 37.71 9.63 -53.06
N PHE A 170 38.88 9.00 -52.97
CA PHE A 170 39.32 8.23 -51.82
C PHE A 170 39.21 9.02 -50.50
N GLU A 171 39.47 10.33 -50.54
CA GLU A 171 39.34 11.25 -49.42
C GLU A 171 37.90 11.33 -48.89
N ARG A 172 36.89 11.28 -49.77
CA ARG A 172 35.48 11.32 -49.37
C ARG A 172 35.07 10.02 -48.69
N TRP A 173 35.55 8.87 -49.17
CA TRP A 173 35.38 7.58 -48.51
C TRP A 173 36.00 7.58 -47.12
N LYS A 174 37.25 8.02 -47.01
CA LYS A 174 37.96 8.15 -45.74
C LYS A 174 37.20 9.03 -44.74
N SER A 175 36.61 10.13 -45.21
CA SER A 175 35.79 11.02 -44.37
C SER A 175 34.49 10.36 -43.90
N ILE A 176 33.80 9.59 -44.75
CA ILE A 176 32.56 8.89 -44.38
C ILE A 176 32.86 7.80 -43.34
N PHE A 177 33.89 6.99 -43.57
CA PHE A 177 34.31 5.97 -42.59
C PHE A 177 34.74 6.58 -41.27
N GLY A 178 35.51 7.68 -41.29
CA GLY A 178 35.90 8.40 -40.09
C GLY A 178 34.70 8.92 -39.30
N PHE A 179 33.69 9.45 -39.98
CA PHE A 179 32.44 9.91 -39.35
C PHE A 179 31.65 8.76 -38.71
N VAL A 180 31.50 7.64 -39.42
CA VAL A 180 30.77 6.47 -38.91
C VAL A 180 31.49 5.90 -37.68
N ASP A 181 32.80 5.73 -37.75
CA ASP A 181 33.60 5.20 -36.65
C ASP A 181 33.56 6.09 -35.39
N SER A 182 33.73 7.41 -35.57
CA SER A 182 33.65 8.36 -34.46
C SER A 182 32.25 8.39 -33.85
N SER A 183 31.21 8.37 -34.68
CA SER A 183 29.81 8.37 -34.23
C SER A 183 29.46 7.10 -33.47
N LEU A 184 29.87 5.93 -33.96
CA LEU A 184 29.64 4.65 -33.28
C LEU A 184 30.40 4.57 -31.96
N THR A 185 31.64 5.06 -31.91
CA THR A 185 32.42 5.13 -30.68
C THR A 185 31.72 5.99 -29.62
N GLU A 186 31.25 7.17 -30.00
CA GLU A 186 30.54 8.07 -29.11
C GLU A 186 29.19 7.48 -28.64
N ILE A 187 28.40 6.92 -29.55
CA ILE A 187 27.11 6.29 -29.22
C ILE A 187 27.32 5.11 -28.26
N ASN A 188 28.33 4.27 -28.50
CA ASN A 188 28.64 3.14 -27.62
C ASN A 188 29.06 3.60 -26.21
N ALA A 189 29.85 4.67 -26.11
CA ALA A 189 30.21 5.26 -24.82
C ALA A 189 28.97 5.77 -24.06
N ARG A 190 28.06 6.46 -24.75
CA ARG A 190 26.78 6.92 -24.18
C ARG A 190 25.90 5.75 -23.74
N ILE A 191 25.80 4.69 -24.55
CA ILE A 191 25.06 3.47 -24.22
C ILE A 191 25.60 2.83 -22.93
N ASN A 192 26.92 2.67 -22.81
CA ASN A 192 27.54 2.08 -21.62
C ASN A 192 27.28 2.93 -20.37
N ASN A 193 27.34 4.26 -20.50
CA ASN A 193 26.98 5.17 -19.40
C ASN A 193 25.50 5.01 -18.99
N LEU A 194 24.59 4.95 -19.96
CA LEU A 194 23.16 4.79 -19.70
C LEU A 194 22.83 3.44 -19.05
N LEU A 195 23.51 2.35 -19.42
CA LEU A 195 23.37 1.05 -18.75
C LEU A 195 23.73 1.15 -17.26
N GLY A 196 24.85 1.81 -16.94
CA GLY A 196 25.23 2.04 -15.53
C GLY A 196 24.18 2.86 -14.76
N ARG A 197 23.58 3.87 -15.41
CA ARG A 197 22.49 4.66 -14.83
C ARG A 197 21.20 3.86 -14.65
N ILE A 198 20.87 2.95 -15.58
CA ILE A 198 19.72 2.04 -15.44
C ILE A 198 19.90 1.15 -14.21
N ASP A 199 21.10 0.59 -14.02
CA ASP A 199 21.38 -0.26 -12.86
C ASP A 199 21.26 0.52 -11.53
N GLN A 200 21.72 1.78 -11.51
CA GLN A 200 21.54 2.66 -10.35
C GLN A 200 20.06 2.97 -10.09
N ALA A 201 19.29 3.32 -11.13
CA ALA A 201 17.86 3.62 -11.02
C ALA A 201 17.06 2.40 -10.56
N ARG A 202 17.40 1.18 -11.03
CA ARG A 202 16.80 -0.08 -10.57
C ARG A 202 17.03 -0.31 -9.07
N ARG A 203 18.26 -0.12 -8.59
CA ARG A 203 18.56 -0.24 -7.16
C ARG A 203 17.78 0.77 -6.31
N ARG A 204 17.68 2.03 -6.77
CA ARG A 204 16.87 3.05 -6.09
C ARG A 204 15.39 2.66 -6.05
N LEU A 205 14.86 2.16 -7.15
CA LEU A 205 13.47 1.69 -7.23
C LEU A 205 13.22 0.54 -6.23
N GLU A 206 14.11 -0.43 -6.16
CA GLU A 206 14.01 -1.55 -5.22
C GLU A 206 14.01 -1.10 -3.75
N ILE A 207 14.89 -0.16 -3.41
CA ILE A 207 14.94 0.44 -2.07
C ILE A 207 13.63 1.19 -1.78
N ALA A 208 13.19 2.06 -2.69
CA ALA A 208 11.96 2.85 -2.51
C ALA A 208 10.72 1.96 -2.39
N LEU A 209 10.64 0.88 -3.17
CA LEU A 209 9.57 -0.13 -3.08
C LEU A 209 9.55 -0.79 -1.69
N THR A 210 10.72 -1.21 -1.20
CA THR A 210 10.86 -1.84 0.11
C THR A 210 10.42 -0.90 1.24
N VAL A 211 10.79 0.38 1.16
CA VAL A 211 10.40 1.41 2.13
C VAL A 211 8.89 1.67 2.07
N ALA A 212 8.31 1.82 0.88
CA ALA A 212 6.88 2.04 0.71
C ALA A 212 6.03 0.87 1.24
N GLU A 213 6.42 -0.38 0.94
CA GLU A 213 5.72 -1.57 1.45
C GLU A 213 5.79 -1.70 2.98
N ARG A 214 6.91 -1.29 3.60
CA ARG A 214 7.00 -1.22 5.07
C ARG A 214 5.93 -0.31 5.63
N PHE A 215 5.76 0.89 5.08
CA PHE A 215 4.74 1.83 5.56
C PHE A 215 3.32 1.32 5.27
N LYS A 216 3.08 0.67 4.13
CA LYS A 216 1.80 0.03 3.83
C LYS A 216 1.44 -1.06 4.84
N SER A 217 2.41 -1.89 5.23
CA SER A 217 2.22 -2.91 6.28
C SER A 217 1.96 -2.32 7.68
N GLN A 218 2.46 -1.10 7.94
CA GLN A 218 2.20 -0.37 9.18
C GLN A 218 0.86 0.39 9.15
N GLN A 219 0.37 0.78 7.96
CA GLN A 219 -0.90 1.50 7.78
C GLN A 219 -2.15 0.65 8.05
N GLU A 220 -2.04 -0.67 7.93
CA GLU A 220 -3.11 -1.63 8.25
C GLU A 220 -2.84 -2.25 9.63
N THR A 221 -2.87 -1.43 10.67
CA THR A 221 -2.88 -1.98 12.04
C THR A 221 -4.31 -2.41 12.36
N GLU A 222 -4.60 -3.69 12.13
CA GLU A 222 -5.88 -4.27 12.56
C GLU A 222 -5.94 -4.23 14.09
N ARG A 223 -7.02 -3.66 14.64
CA ARG A 223 -7.33 -3.74 16.07
C ARG A 223 -8.61 -4.54 16.24
N LYS A 224 -8.76 -5.18 17.38
CA LYS A 224 -10.00 -5.87 17.73
C LYS A 224 -10.76 -5.04 18.76
N SER A 225 -12.07 -5.18 18.73
CA SER A 225 -12.99 -4.63 19.72
C SER A 225 -13.89 -5.76 20.21
N VAL A 226 -14.16 -5.81 21.50
CA VAL A 226 -15.14 -6.74 22.06
C VAL A 226 -16.38 -5.96 22.43
N ILE A 227 -17.48 -6.29 21.76
CA ILE A 227 -18.80 -5.74 22.02
C ILE A 227 -19.53 -6.69 22.98
N VAL A 228 -20.00 -6.16 24.11
CA VAL A 228 -20.81 -6.90 25.08
C VAL A 228 -22.16 -6.24 25.23
N GLU A 229 -23.22 -7.05 25.24
CA GLU A 229 -24.56 -6.61 25.60
C GLU A 229 -24.86 -7.07 27.02
N VAL A 230 -25.19 -6.12 27.89
CA VAL A 230 -25.48 -6.37 29.30
C VAL A 230 -26.82 -5.77 29.71
N GLU A 231 -27.51 -6.42 30.65
CA GLU A 231 -28.72 -5.90 31.27
C GLU A 231 -28.44 -5.56 32.74
N ALA A 232 -28.64 -4.28 33.07
CA ALA A 232 -28.54 -3.75 34.43
C ALA A 232 -29.93 -3.73 35.09
N PRO A 233 -30.13 -4.40 36.23
CA PRO A 233 -31.43 -4.45 36.89
C PRO A 233 -31.79 -3.15 37.64
N ALA A 234 -30.80 -2.33 37.95
CA ALA A 234 -30.94 -1.06 38.66
C ALA A 234 -29.93 -0.04 38.12
N ASP A 235 -30.14 1.23 38.45
CA ASP A 235 -29.17 2.29 38.18
C ASP A 235 -28.00 2.12 39.16
N GLY A 236 -26.77 2.18 38.66
CA GLY A 236 -25.61 2.05 39.52
C GLY A 236 -24.28 1.95 38.79
N ARG A 237 -23.23 1.84 39.61
CA ARG A 237 -21.87 1.63 39.18
C ARG A 237 -21.56 0.14 39.20
N TYR A 238 -21.02 -0.37 38.11
CA TYR A 238 -20.73 -1.78 37.95
C TYR A 238 -19.28 -2.02 37.53
N ASP A 239 -18.67 -3.01 38.15
CA ASP A 239 -17.34 -3.48 37.78
C ASP A 239 -17.45 -4.62 36.76
N LEU A 240 -16.69 -4.50 35.68
CA LEU A 240 -16.63 -5.44 34.58
C LEU A 240 -15.18 -5.87 34.39
N ALA A 241 -14.94 -7.13 34.07
CA ALA A 241 -13.61 -7.58 33.69
C ALA A 241 -13.66 -8.39 32.38
N LEU A 242 -12.86 -8.01 31.40
CA LEU A 242 -12.70 -8.73 30.15
C LEU A 242 -11.43 -9.58 30.23
N GLU A 243 -11.58 -10.89 30.09
CA GLU A 243 -10.49 -11.85 29.96
C GLU A 243 -10.32 -12.24 28.49
N TYR A 244 -9.09 -12.19 27.97
CA TYR A 244 -8.79 -12.62 26.61
C TYR A 244 -7.34 -13.09 26.48
N GLY A 245 -7.12 -14.04 25.58
CA GLY A 245 -5.81 -14.55 25.19
C GLY A 245 -5.23 -13.77 24.01
N VAL A 246 -3.91 -13.64 23.97
CA VAL A 246 -3.14 -13.06 22.87
C VAL A 246 -2.10 -14.08 22.43
N ALA A 247 -2.04 -14.37 21.12
CA ALA A 247 -1.07 -15.28 20.53
C ALA A 247 0.30 -14.62 20.34
N ASP A 248 1.34 -15.46 20.20
CA ASP A 248 2.75 -15.09 20.05
C ASP A 248 3.28 -14.20 21.19
N ALA A 249 2.75 -14.38 22.39
CA ALA A 249 3.33 -13.75 23.57
C ALA A 249 4.52 -14.60 24.05
N GLY A 250 5.66 -13.94 24.28
CA GLY A 250 6.86 -14.58 24.80
C GLY A 250 7.39 -13.83 26.01
N TRP A 251 8.00 -14.56 26.94
CA TRP A 251 8.76 -13.99 28.04
C TRP A 251 10.23 -14.34 27.85
N TYR A 252 11.07 -13.30 27.84
CA TYR A 252 12.52 -13.46 27.82
C TYR A 252 13.06 -13.05 29.19
N PRO A 253 13.49 -14.00 30.04
CA PRO A 253 14.25 -13.65 31.23
C PRO A 253 15.56 -12.98 30.82
N HIS A 254 15.83 -11.81 31.39
CA HIS A 254 17.13 -11.16 31.32
C HIS A 254 18.09 -11.77 32.35
#